data_AF-A0A7V9END9-F1
#
_entry.id   AF-A0A7V9END9-F1
#
_cell.length_a   1.000
_cell.length_b   1.000
_cell.length_c   1.000
_cell.angle_alpha   90.00
_cell.angle_beta   90.00
_cell.angle_gamma   90.00
#
_symmetry.space_group_name_H-M   'P 1'
#
loop_
_entity.id
_entity.type
_entity.pdbx_description
1 polymer ?
#
loop_
_entity_poly.entity_id
_entity_poly.type
_entity_poly.pdbx_seq_one_letter_code
_entity_poly.pdbx_strand_id
1 'polypeptide(L)'
;MVGGRGRLRRRAGWARRDGRTEACALACLFLSLSVLTAFAAPAEAQLPANTRQVKELKRALVRIEGRLDEAKGRLGVLRRRLASLDEAIGVARADLRSTARGSGPATDAQFLTGIGELARAHLGRADARASEGRGTRLVTELLARRKTKIEELESIAAANRAKTPSPSWSLGGELITYSADWESVALCESSGRWHIDAHHDGGLQFDPRTWVGFGGG
;
A
#
# COMPACT_ATOMS: atom_id res chain seq x y z
N MET A 1 -4.14 89.65 75.66
CA MET A 1 -5.41 89.41 76.37
C MET A 1 -6.46 89.00 75.35
N VAL A 2 -7.25 87.96 75.70
CA VAL A 2 -8.41 87.41 74.96
C VAL A 2 -8.04 86.70 73.64
N GLY A 3 -8.32 85.43 73.36
CA GLY A 3 -9.32 84.50 73.89
C GLY A 3 -10.30 84.13 72.77
N GLY A 4 -10.43 82.84 72.42
CA GLY A 4 -11.54 82.36 71.58
C GLY A 4 -11.21 81.23 70.61
N ARG A 5 -11.49 79.99 71.02
CA ARG A 5 -11.56 78.81 70.15
C ARG A 5 -12.99 78.67 69.61
N GLY A 6 -13.15 78.34 68.33
CA GLY A 6 -14.44 77.99 67.72
C GLY A 6 -14.24 77.05 66.53
N ARG A 7 -14.87 75.87 66.57
CA ARG A 7 -14.60 74.67 65.78
C ARG A 7 -15.37 74.59 64.44
N LEU A 8 -14.76 73.87 63.48
CA LEU A 8 -15.31 72.90 62.50
C LEU A 8 -16.03 73.39 61.21
N ARG A 9 -15.38 73.12 60.06
CA ARG A 9 -15.90 72.51 58.80
C ARG A 9 -14.84 72.73 57.69
N ARG A 10 -14.42 71.84 56.79
CA ARG A 10 -14.65 70.43 56.41
C ARG A 10 -13.33 69.92 55.80
N ARG A 11 -13.01 68.63 55.96
CA ARG A 11 -11.96 67.92 55.19
C ARG A 11 -12.56 67.36 53.90
N ALA A 12 -11.81 67.46 52.80
CA ALA A 12 -11.81 66.50 51.70
C ALA A 12 -10.43 66.56 51.02
N GLY A 13 -9.49 65.74 51.51
CA GLY A 13 -8.19 65.54 50.90
C GLY A 13 -8.28 64.43 49.86
N TRP A 14 -7.82 64.73 48.65
CA TRP A 14 -7.58 63.77 47.59
C TRP A 14 -6.33 62.94 47.92
N ALA A 15 -6.43 61.62 47.87
CA ALA A 15 -5.28 60.71 47.84
C ALA A 15 -5.37 59.85 46.58
N ARG A 16 -4.35 59.97 45.72
CA ARG A 16 -4.16 59.20 44.48
C ARG A 16 -3.99 57.71 44.80
N ARG A 17 -4.63 56.84 44.02
CA ARG A 17 -4.40 55.38 43.97
C ARG A 17 -3.36 55.07 42.88
N ASP A 18 -2.32 54.33 43.24
CA ASP A 18 -1.29 53.81 42.32
C ASP A 18 -1.75 52.50 41.66
N GLY A 19 -1.80 52.47 40.33
CA GLY A 19 -2.24 51.35 39.49
C GLY A 19 -1.18 50.26 39.24
N ARG A 20 -0.33 49.93 40.22
CA ARG A 20 0.76 48.95 40.04
C ARG A 20 0.50 47.56 40.64
N THR A 21 -0.55 47.39 41.43
CA THR A 21 -0.83 46.11 42.13
C THR A 21 -1.85 45.21 41.44
N GLU A 22 -2.68 45.73 40.52
CA GLU A 22 -3.74 44.93 39.88
C GLU A 22 -3.26 44.11 38.67
N ALA A 23 -2.14 44.49 38.03
CA ALA A 23 -1.61 43.78 36.87
C ALA A 23 -0.97 42.41 37.20
N CYS A 24 -0.46 42.21 38.41
CA CYS A 24 0.16 40.94 38.81
C CYS A 24 -0.86 39.84 39.13
N ALA A 25 -2.04 40.19 39.67
CA ALA A 25 -3.04 39.20 40.06
C ALA A 25 -3.75 38.55 38.87
N LEU A 26 -3.99 39.30 37.79
CA LEU A 26 -4.64 38.78 36.58
C LEU A 26 -3.71 37.88 35.75
N ALA A 27 -2.40 38.12 35.76
CA ALA A 27 -1.43 37.28 35.06
C ALA A 27 -1.33 35.86 35.64
N CYS A 28 -1.47 35.69 36.96
CA CYS A 28 -1.38 34.38 37.61
C CYS A 28 -2.63 33.50 37.41
N LEU A 29 -3.82 34.09 37.23
CA LEU A 29 -5.05 33.32 36.96
C LEU A 29 -5.14 32.82 35.51
N PHE A 30 -4.58 33.55 34.55
CA PHE A 30 -4.53 33.07 33.16
C PHE A 30 -3.54 31.92 32.95
N LEU A 31 -2.42 31.90 33.69
CA LEU A 31 -1.42 30.82 33.60
C LEU A 31 -1.90 29.50 34.24
N SER A 32 -2.85 29.53 35.18
CA SER A 32 -3.36 28.31 35.83
C SER A 32 -4.50 27.64 35.05
N LEU A 33 -5.30 28.39 34.29
CA LEU A 33 -6.39 27.82 33.48
C LEU A 33 -5.89 27.17 32.18
N SER A 34 -4.71 27.56 31.68
CA SER A 34 -4.10 26.95 30.47
C SER A 34 -3.45 25.58 30.73
N VAL A 35 -3.20 25.21 31.99
CA VAL A 35 -2.54 23.94 32.33
C VAL A 35 -3.54 22.77 32.49
N LEU A 36 -4.83 23.06 32.68
CA LEU A 36 -5.85 22.04 33.00
C LEU A 36 -6.69 21.54 31.82
N THR A 37 -6.49 22.02 30.59
CA THR A 37 -7.22 21.54 29.40
C THR A 37 -6.40 20.61 28.49
N ALA A 38 -5.23 20.16 28.92
CA ALA A 38 -4.34 19.30 28.11
C ALA A 38 -4.56 17.79 28.28
N PHE A 39 -5.52 17.35 29.11
CA PHE A 39 -5.71 15.91 29.40
C PHE A 39 -7.17 15.49 29.21
N ALA A 40 -7.54 15.22 27.95
CA ALA A 40 -8.52 14.20 27.54
C ALA A 40 -8.94 14.44 26.08
N ALA A 41 -8.05 14.13 25.14
CA ALA A 41 -8.49 13.74 23.80
C ALA A 41 -8.14 12.25 23.66
N PRO A 42 -9.10 11.36 23.32
CA PRO A 42 -8.74 9.99 23.01
C PRO A 42 -7.79 10.02 21.82
N ALA A 43 -6.74 9.22 21.91
CA ALA A 43 -5.75 9.01 20.87
C ALA A 43 -6.37 8.29 19.66
N GLU A 44 -7.34 8.92 19.00
CA GLU A 44 -7.65 8.64 17.62
C GLU A 44 -6.57 9.34 16.80
N ALA A 45 -5.42 8.64 16.76
CA ALA A 45 -4.21 9.08 16.12
C ALA A 45 -4.50 9.50 14.68
N GLN A 46 -4.49 10.81 14.46
CA GLN A 46 -4.46 11.46 13.16
C GLN A 46 -3.15 11.04 12.46
N LEU A 47 -3.09 9.82 11.91
CA LEU A 47 -2.04 9.42 10.99
C LEU A 47 -1.99 10.48 9.89
N PRO A 48 -0.82 11.08 9.59
CA PRO A 48 -0.75 12.11 8.56
C PRO A 48 -1.35 11.50 7.30
N ALA A 49 -2.25 12.24 6.62
CA ALA A 49 -3.16 11.73 5.58
C ALA A 49 -2.48 10.78 4.56
N ASN A 50 -1.18 10.99 4.33
CA ASN A 50 -0.31 10.15 3.51
C ASN A 50 -0.15 8.70 4.01
N THR A 51 0.06 8.44 5.31
CA THR A 51 0.29 7.07 5.84
C THR A 51 -0.95 6.19 5.70
N ARG A 52 -2.15 6.77 5.81
CA ARG A 52 -3.41 6.06 5.57
C ARG A 52 -3.57 5.72 4.08
N GLN A 53 -3.34 6.69 3.20
CA GLN A 53 -3.39 6.51 1.74
C GLN A 53 -2.40 5.42 1.28
N VAL A 54 -1.17 5.42 1.78
CA VAL A 54 -0.17 4.39 1.48
C VAL A 54 -0.64 3.00 1.92
N LYS A 55 -1.21 2.87 3.12
CA LYS A 55 -1.76 1.59 3.60
C LYS A 55 -2.90 1.10 2.71
N GLU A 56 -3.80 1.99 2.31
CA GLU A 56 -4.93 1.67 1.42
C GLU A 56 -4.45 1.22 0.03
N LEU A 57 -3.47 1.92 -0.56
CA LEU A 57 -2.87 1.55 -1.83
C LEU A 57 -2.15 0.22 -1.78
N LYS A 58 -1.34 -0.03 -0.74
CA LYS A 58 -0.67 -1.32 -0.55
C LYS A 58 -1.68 -2.47 -0.45
N ARG A 59 -2.75 -2.29 0.34
CA ARG A 59 -3.84 -3.28 0.43
C ARG A 59 -4.54 -3.49 -0.91
N ALA A 60 -4.75 -2.43 -1.69
CA ALA A 60 -5.32 -2.53 -3.02
C ALA A 60 -4.41 -3.28 -4.00
N LEU A 61 -3.10 -3.04 -3.94
CA LEU A 61 -2.10 -3.73 -4.76
C LEU A 61 -2.12 -5.24 -4.49
N VAL A 62 -2.08 -5.65 -3.21
CA VAL A 62 -2.15 -7.06 -2.82
C VAL A 62 -3.42 -7.73 -3.37
N ARG A 63 -4.57 -7.05 -3.30
CA ARG A 63 -5.82 -7.57 -3.89
C ARG A 63 -5.73 -7.71 -5.41
N ILE A 64 -5.09 -6.76 -6.11
CA ILE A 64 -4.91 -6.83 -7.56
C ILE A 64 -3.98 -7.98 -7.93
N GLU A 65 -2.90 -8.17 -7.19
CA GLU A 65 -1.94 -9.27 -7.41
C GLU A 65 -2.61 -10.62 -7.19
N GLY A 66 -3.38 -10.80 -6.11
CA GLY A 66 -4.16 -12.03 -5.91
C GLY A 66 -5.14 -12.31 -7.06
N ARG A 67 -5.85 -11.30 -7.56
CA ARG A 67 -6.74 -11.45 -8.73
C ARG A 67 -5.97 -11.77 -10.02
N LEU A 68 -4.78 -11.20 -10.18
CA LEU A 68 -3.94 -11.43 -11.34
C LEU A 68 -3.45 -12.88 -11.36
N ASP A 69 -3.04 -13.41 -10.21
CA ASP A 69 -2.59 -14.80 -10.08
C ASP A 69 -3.74 -15.78 -10.30
N GLU A 70 -4.93 -15.50 -9.75
CA GLU A 70 -6.13 -16.28 -10.04
C GLU A 70 -6.46 -16.27 -11.54
N ALA A 71 -6.46 -15.09 -12.16
CA ALA A 71 -6.76 -14.94 -13.59
C ALA A 71 -5.75 -15.68 -14.47
N LYS A 72 -4.44 -15.59 -14.17
CA LYS A 72 -3.38 -16.34 -14.85
C LYS A 72 -3.56 -17.85 -14.66
N GLY A 73 -3.92 -18.29 -13.46
CA GLY A 73 -4.21 -19.70 -13.19
C GLY A 73 -5.36 -20.23 -14.05
N ARG A 74 -6.49 -19.50 -14.09
CA ARG A 74 -7.66 -19.84 -14.91
C ARG A 74 -7.32 -19.84 -16.41
N LEU A 75 -6.55 -18.86 -16.87
CA LEU A 75 -6.05 -18.81 -18.25
C LEU A 75 -5.19 -20.03 -18.59
N GLY A 76 -4.32 -20.45 -17.68
CA GLY A 76 -3.50 -21.65 -17.83
C GLY A 76 -4.35 -22.92 -17.98
N VAL A 77 -5.43 -23.05 -17.21
CA VAL A 77 -6.39 -24.16 -17.34
C VAL A 77 -7.08 -24.13 -18.70
N LEU A 78 -7.54 -22.96 -19.17
CA LEU A 78 -8.19 -22.81 -20.47
C LEU A 78 -7.25 -23.18 -21.63
N ARG A 79 -5.97 -22.79 -21.56
CA ARG A 79 -4.96 -23.16 -22.55
C ARG A 79 -4.71 -24.66 -22.62
N ARG A 80 -4.62 -25.33 -21.46
CA ARG A 80 -4.50 -26.80 -21.42
C ARG A 80 -5.73 -27.48 -22.01
N ARG A 81 -6.93 -26.97 -21.70
CA ARG A 81 -8.18 -27.48 -22.29
C ARG A 81 -8.22 -27.30 -23.81
N LEU A 82 -7.73 -26.16 -24.31
CA LEU A 82 -7.62 -25.93 -25.76
C LEU A 82 -6.65 -26.90 -26.42
N ALA A 83 -5.48 -27.13 -25.83
CA ALA A 83 -4.53 -28.12 -26.34
C ALA A 83 -5.15 -29.52 -26.41
N SER A 84 -5.88 -29.92 -25.36
CA SER A 84 -6.59 -31.21 -25.32
C SER A 84 -7.71 -31.31 -26.39
N LEU A 85 -8.47 -30.23 -26.61
CA LEU A 85 -9.47 -30.20 -27.69
C LEU A 85 -8.84 -30.25 -29.08
N ASP A 86 -7.68 -29.62 -29.25
CA ASP A 86 -6.93 -29.63 -30.52
C ASP A 86 -6.46 -31.05 -30.87
N GLU A 87 -5.97 -31.78 -29.88
CA GLU A 87 -5.61 -33.20 -30.00
C GLU A 87 -6.84 -34.07 -30.30
N ALA A 88 -7.93 -33.91 -29.56
CA ALA A 88 -9.17 -34.66 -29.78
C ALA A 88 -9.76 -34.45 -31.19
N ILE A 89 -9.68 -33.21 -31.71
CA ILE A 89 -10.07 -32.91 -33.10
C ILE A 89 -9.13 -33.63 -34.09
N GLY A 90 -7.84 -33.70 -33.79
CA GLY A 90 -6.86 -34.45 -34.59
C GLY A 90 -7.21 -35.94 -34.68
N VAL A 91 -7.50 -36.56 -33.54
CA VAL A 91 -7.91 -37.97 -33.44
C VAL A 91 -9.22 -38.21 -34.18
N ALA A 92 -10.27 -37.43 -33.91
CA ALA A 92 -11.57 -37.59 -34.56
C ALA A 92 -11.49 -37.43 -36.09
N ARG A 93 -10.61 -36.57 -36.60
CA ARG A 93 -10.35 -36.48 -38.04
C ARG A 93 -9.64 -37.72 -38.60
N ALA A 94 -8.70 -38.30 -37.85
CA ALA A 94 -8.00 -39.51 -38.26
C ALA A 94 -8.98 -40.70 -38.34
N ASP A 95 -9.84 -40.83 -37.33
CA ASP A 95 -10.89 -41.86 -37.28
C ASP A 95 -11.91 -41.66 -38.40
N LEU A 96 -12.36 -40.44 -38.65
CA LEU A 96 -13.28 -40.18 -39.76
C LEU A 96 -12.68 -40.58 -41.12
N ARG A 97 -11.38 -40.36 -41.32
CA ARG A 97 -10.66 -40.79 -42.53
C ARG A 97 -10.45 -42.29 -42.62
N SER A 98 -10.30 -43.00 -41.50
CA SER A 98 -10.20 -44.47 -41.53
C SER A 98 -11.56 -45.08 -41.86
N THR A 99 -12.64 -44.59 -41.24
CA THR A 99 -14.02 -45.02 -41.51
C THR A 99 -14.42 -44.76 -42.96
N ALA A 100 -14.09 -43.58 -43.51
CA ALA A 100 -14.37 -43.24 -44.91
C ALA A 100 -13.70 -44.17 -45.95
N ARG A 101 -12.65 -44.89 -45.56
CA ARG A 101 -11.94 -45.86 -46.43
C ARG A 101 -12.53 -47.27 -46.34
N GLY A 102 -13.35 -47.57 -45.34
CA GLY A 102 -14.09 -48.82 -45.24
C GLY A 102 -15.31 -48.84 -46.16
N SER A 103 -15.81 -50.02 -46.50
CA SER A 103 -17.02 -50.20 -47.30
C SER A 103 -18.03 -51.09 -46.56
N GLY A 104 -19.28 -50.63 -46.45
CA GLY A 104 -20.39 -51.37 -45.82
C GLY A 104 -21.41 -50.45 -45.12
N PRO A 105 -22.68 -50.88 -44.95
CA PRO A 105 -23.74 -50.04 -44.39
C PRO A 105 -23.55 -49.68 -42.90
N ALA A 106 -22.84 -50.51 -42.13
CA ALA A 106 -22.44 -50.17 -40.75
C ALA A 106 -21.43 -49.00 -40.71
N THR A 107 -20.60 -48.88 -41.76
CA THR A 107 -19.57 -47.85 -41.92
C THR A 107 -20.18 -46.46 -42.17
N ASP A 108 -21.31 -46.39 -42.89
CA ASP A 108 -22.01 -45.13 -43.19
C ASP A 108 -22.58 -44.47 -41.93
N ALA A 109 -23.20 -45.25 -41.04
CA ALA A 109 -23.73 -44.77 -39.78
C ALA A 109 -22.61 -44.29 -38.82
N GLN A 110 -21.50 -45.03 -38.79
CA GLN A 110 -20.30 -44.64 -38.03
C GLN A 110 -19.68 -43.35 -38.58
N PHE A 111 -19.65 -43.17 -39.90
CA PHE A 111 -19.15 -41.97 -40.55
C PHE A 111 -19.96 -40.72 -40.16
N LEU A 112 -21.30 -40.80 -40.22
CA LEU A 112 -22.18 -39.69 -39.82
C LEU A 112 -22.04 -39.35 -38.33
N THR A 113 -21.91 -40.37 -37.48
CA THR A 113 -21.65 -40.18 -36.03
C THR A 113 -20.33 -39.44 -35.81
N GLY A 114 -19.27 -39.85 -36.51
CA GLY A 114 -17.95 -39.20 -36.46
C GLY A 114 -17.97 -37.74 -36.94
N ILE A 115 -18.76 -37.40 -37.97
CA ILE A 115 -18.98 -36.01 -38.39
C ILE A 115 -19.60 -35.21 -37.24
N GLY A 116 -20.63 -35.75 -36.59
CA GLY A 116 -21.31 -35.10 -35.47
C GLY A 116 -20.39 -34.86 -34.27
N GLU A 117 -19.54 -35.83 -33.94
CA GLU A 117 -18.52 -35.70 -32.88
C GLU A 117 -17.48 -34.65 -33.21
N LEU A 118 -16.96 -34.67 -34.43
CA LEU A 118 -16.01 -33.68 -34.92
C LEU A 118 -16.60 -32.25 -34.88
N ALA A 119 -17.86 -32.09 -35.28
CA ALA A 119 -18.56 -30.80 -35.21
C ALA A 119 -18.69 -30.30 -33.75
N ARG A 120 -19.09 -31.18 -32.82
CA ARG A 120 -19.18 -30.85 -31.39
C ARG A 120 -17.81 -30.46 -30.80
N ALA A 121 -16.75 -31.17 -31.18
CA ALA A 121 -15.39 -30.83 -30.75
C ALA A 121 -14.95 -29.46 -31.25
N HIS A 122 -15.29 -29.12 -32.51
CA HIS A 122 -15.03 -27.81 -33.09
C HIS A 122 -15.78 -26.67 -32.39
N LEU A 123 -17.05 -26.88 -32.05
CA LEU A 123 -17.83 -25.91 -31.26
C LEU A 123 -17.22 -25.70 -29.87
N GLY A 124 -16.89 -26.78 -29.17
CA GLY A 124 -16.23 -26.71 -27.86
C GLY A 124 -14.89 -25.97 -27.91
N ARG A 125 -14.11 -26.14 -28.99
CA ARG A 125 -12.86 -25.39 -29.21
C ARG A 125 -13.13 -23.90 -29.42
N ALA A 126 -14.15 -23.53 -30.19
CA ALA A 126 -14.51 -22.14 -30.40
C ALA A 126 -14.90 -21.44 -29.08
N ASP A 127 -15.72 -22.09 -28.25
CA ASP A 127 -16.12 -21.57 -26.93
C ASP A 127 -14.94 -21.43 -25.96
N ALA A 128 -14.04 -22.42 -25.97
CA ALA A 128 -12.83 -22.38 -25.16
C ALA A 128 -11.89 -21.25 -25.59
N ARG A 129 -11.74 -21.00 -26.91
CA ARG A 129 -10.96 -19.86 -27.44
C ARG A 129 -11.58 -18.52 -27.07
N ALA A 130 -12.90 -18.39 -27.17
CA ALA A 130 -13.59 -17.18 -26.75
C ALA A 130 -13.36 -16.90 -25.24
N SER A 131 -13.38 -17.96 -24.43
CA SER A 131 -13.09 -17.89 -23.00
C SER A 131 -11.63 -17.50 -22.70
N GLU A 132 -10.67 -18.09 -23.42
CA GLU A 132 -9.25 -17.71 -23.31
C GLU A 132 -9.04 -16.24 -23.69
N GLY A 133 -9.69 -15.78 -24.77
CA GLY A 133 -9.63 -14.38 -25.19
C GLY A 133 -10.14 -13.42 -24.11
N ARG A 134 -11.27 -13.75 -23.45
CA ARG A 134 -11.77 -12.98 -22.30
C ARG A 134 -10.78 -13.01 -21.12
N GLY A 135 -10.23 -14.18 -20.80
CA GLY A 135 -9.22 -14.32 -19.74
C GLY A 135 -7.96 -13.49 -20.01
N THR A 136 -7.51 -13.46 -21.26
CA THR A 136 -6.34 -12.68 -21.69
C THR A 136 -6.59 -11.18 -21.51
N ARG A 137 -7.77 -10.69 -21.92
CA ARG A 137 -8.17 -9.28 -21.73
C ARG A 137 -8.20 -8.91 -20.25
N LEU A 138 -8.74 -9.78 -19.39
CA LEU A 138 -8.78 -9.56 -17.95
C LEU A 138 -7.37 -9.46 -17.34
N VAL A 139 -6.44 -10.35 -17.74
CA VAL A 139 -5.04 -10.29 -17.28
C VAL A 139 -4.39 -8.98 -17.69
N THR A 140 -4.55 -8.56 -18.95
CA THR A 140 -4.02 -7.28 -19.43
C THR A 140 -4.59 -6.09 -18.66
N GLU A 141 -5.89 -6.09 -18.39
CA GLU A 141 -6.55 -5.06 -17.60
C GLU A 141 -6.01 -5.00 -16.16
N LEU A 142 -5.85 -6.16 -15.50
CA LEU A 142 -5.30 -6.23 -14.14
C LEU A 142 -3.84 -5.76 -14.09
N LEU A 143 -3.03 -6.08 -15.11
CA LEU A 143 -1.67 -5.56 -15.22
C LEU A 143 -1.64 -4.03 -15.36
N ALA A 144 -2.54 -3.46 -16.17
CA ALA A 144 -2.68 -2.01 -16.30
C ALA A 144 -3.10 -1.37 -14.97
N ARG A 145 -4.09 -1.95 -14.28
CA ARG A 145 -4.52 -1.48 -12.95
C ARG A 145 -3.42 -1.59 -11.89
N ARG A 146 -2.60 -2.65 -11.92
CA ARG A 146 -1.44 -2.81 -11.05
C ARG A 146 -0.43 -1.69 -11.29
N LYS A 147 -0.10 -1.44 -12.57
CA LYS A 147 0.84 -0.39 -12.96
C LYS A 147 0.41 0.98 -12.45
N THR A 148 -0.86 1.37 -12.68
CA THR A 148 -1.34 2.69 -12.22
C THR A 148 -1.29 2.84 -10.70
N LYS A 149 -1.54 1.77 -9.95
CA LYS A 149 -1.44 1.78 -8.48
C LYS A 149 0.00 1.89 -7.97
N ILE A 150 0.96 1.31 -8.70
CA ILE A 150 2.39 1.47 -8.40
C ILE A 150 2.82 2.91 -8.66
N GLU A 151 2.45 3.48 -9.81
CA GLU A 151 2.77 4.88 -10.16
C GLU A 151 2.17 5.87 -9.13
N GLU A 152 0.96 5.61 -8.65
CA GLU A 152 0.33 6.40 -7.58
C GLU A 152 1.13 6.30 -6.28
N LEU A 153 1.55 5.10 -5.88
CA LEU A 153 2.36 4.88 -4.68
C LEU A 153 3.73 5.57 -4.78
N GLU A 154 4.37 5.51 -5.94
CA GLU A 154 5.65 6.17 -6.21
C GLU A 154 5.51 7.69 -6.14
N SER A 155 4.42 8.26 -6.67
CA SER A 155 4.16 9.71 -6.60
C SER A 155 4.03 10.20 -5.15
N ILE A 156 3.36 9.41 -4.31
CA ILE A 156 3.18 9.69 -2.88
C ILE A 156 4.50 9.54 -2.13
N ALA A 157 5.30 8.53 -2.46
CA ALA A 157 6.63 8.34 -1.88
C ALA A 157 7.59 9.49 -2.23
N ALA A 158 7.56 9.96 -3.49
CA ALA A 158 8.34 11.12 -3.93
C ALA A 158 7.93 12.39 -3.17
N ALA A 159 6.62 12.64 -3.02
CA ALA A 159 6.10 13.77 -2.27
C ALA A 159 6.52 13.74 -0.78
N ASN A 160 6.58 12.54 -0.18
CA ASN A 160 7.10 12.38 1.19
C ASN A 160 8.59 12.68 1.29
N ARG A 161 9.41 12.15 0.35
CA ARG A 161 10.85 12.44 0.31
C ARG A 161 11.14 13.94 0.18
N ALA A 162 10.33 14.68 -0.58
CA ALA A 162 10.46 16.14 -0.70
C ALA A 162 10.12 16.89 0.60
N LYS A 163 9.16 16.38 1.39
CA LYS A 163 8.75 17.00 2.67
C LYS A 163 9.70 16.70 3.81
N THR A 164 10.40 15.56 3.76
CA THR A 164 11.35 15.15 4.78
C THR A 164 12.75 15.17 4.17
N PRO A 165 13.40 16.35 4.06
CA PRO A 165 14.75 16.41 3.54
C PRO A 165 15.65 15.52 4.41
N SER A 166 16.51 14.75 3.76
CA SER A 166 17.53 13.97 4.47
C SER A 166 18.32 14.89 5.40
N PRO A 167 18.74 14.39 6.58
CA PRO A 167 19.66 15.13 7.43
C PRO A 167 20.85 15.59 6.59
N SER A 168 21.04 16.89 6.51
CA SER A 168 22.17 17.49 5.83
C SER A 168 23.02 18.26 6.82
N TRP A 169 24.33 18.14 6.66
CA TRP A 169 25.31 18.85 7.46
C TRP A 169 26.40 19.36 6.53
N SER A 170 27.02 20.48 6.87
CA SER A 170 28.06 21.10 6.06
C SER A 170 29.44 20.67 6.55
N LEU A 171 30.25 20.09 5.68
CA LEU A 171 31.67 19.82 5.94
C LEU A 171 32.51 20.64 4.97
N GLY A 172 33.33 21.56 5.47
CA GLY A 172 34.21 22.37 4.63
C GLY A 172 33.48 23.28 3.62
N GLY A 173 32.20 23.60 3.85
CA GLY A 173 31.37 24.40 2.92
C GLY A 173 30.59 23.57 1.89
N GLU A 174 30.75 22.25 1.89
CA GLU A 174 30.00 21.35 1.03
C GLU A 174 28.79 20.76 1.78
N LEU A 175 27.63 20.76 1.12
CA LEU A 175 26.40 20.20 1.67
C LEU A 175 26.45 18.67 1.55
N ILE A 176 26.68 17.98 2.66
CA ILE A 176 26.62 16.52 2.70
C ILE A 176 25.18 16.13 3.04
N THR A 177 24.48 15.53 2.08
CA THR A 177 23.18 14.90 2.29
C THR A 177 23.39 13.45 2.71
N TYR A 178 22.95 13.08 3.91
CA TYR A 178 23.02 11.69 4.33
C TYR A 178 21.97 10.85 3.58
N SER A 179 22.42 9.97 2.70
CA SER A 179 21.63 8.83 2.24
C SER A 179 22.40 7.55 2.55
N ALA A 180 21.85 6.71 3.42
CA ALA A 180 22.41 5.38 3.63
C ALA A 180 22.14 4.53 2.38
N ASP A 181 23.21 4.09 1.72
CA ASP A 181 23.13 3.06 0.69
C ASP A 181 23.08 1.69 1.36
N TRP A 182 21.87 1.29 1.77
CA TRP A 182 21.63 0.02 2.43
C TRP A 182 21.92 -1.19 1.52
N GLU A 183 21.91 -1.00 0.20
CA GLU A 183 22.21 -2.09 -0.74
C GLU A 183 23.70 -2.38 -0.75
N SER A 184 24.55 -1.34 -0.75
CA SER A 184 26.00 -1.48 -0.59
C SER A 184 26.36 -2.10 0.77
N VAL A 185 25.67 -1.70 1.84
CA VAL A 185 25.87 -2.32 3.17
C VAL A 185 25.45 -3.79 3.12
N ALA A 186 24.27 -4.12 2.61
CA ALA A 186 23.82 -5.51 2.54
C ALA A 186 24.71 -6.37 1.62
N LEU A 187 25.25 -5.80 0.54
CA LEU A 187 26.22 -6.48 -0.32
C LEU A 187 27.50 -6.82 0.45
N CYS A 188 27.98 -5.90 1.31
CA CYS A 188 29.13 -6.13 2.16
C CYS A 188 28.86 -7.18 3.25
N GLU A 189 27.73 -7.05 3.95
CA GLU A 189 27.43 -7.84 5.15
C GLU A 189 26.87 -9.24 4.86
N SER A 190 26.06 -9.38 3.80
CA SER A 190 25.33 -10.62 3.49
C SER A 190 25.42 -11.04 2.03
N SER A 191 26.30 -10.43 1.23
CA SER A 191 26.32 -10.60 -0.23
C SER A 191 24.96 -10.26 -0.88
N GLY A 192 24.22 -9.32 -0.29
CA GLY A 192 22.91 -8.87 -0.76
C GLY A 192 21.74 -9.80 -0.37
N ARG A 193 21.96 -10.75 0.53
CA ARG A 193 20.94 -11.73 0.93
C ARG A 193 20.09 -11.23 2.09
N TRP A 194 19.01 -10.53 1.77
CA TRP A 194 18.06 -10.00 2.76
C TRP A 194 17.32 -11.02 3.62
N HIS A 195 17.22 -12.27 3.15
CA HIS A 195 16.49 -13.36 3.81
C HIS A 195 17.41 -14.36 4.52
N ILE A 196 18.69 -14.03 4.72
CA ILE A 196 19.58 -14.93 5.46
C ILE A 196 19.12 -15.03 6.92
N ASP A 197 19.06 -16.26 7.40
CA ASP A 197 18.72 -16.62 8.78
C ASP A 197 19.86 -17.51 9.26
N ALA A 198 20.75 -16.92 10.06
CA ALA A 198 22.03 -17.51 10.48
C ALA A 198 22.35 -17.04 11.92
N HIS A 199 23.62 -16.82 12.25
CA HIS A 199 23.97 -16.27 13.58
C HIS A 199 23.52 -14.80 13.74
N HIS A 200 23.38 -14.08 12.64
CA HIS A 200 22.80 -12.75 12.57
C HIS A 200 21.71 -12.74 11.49
N ASP A 201 20.70 -11.88 11.66
CA ASP A 201 19.48 -11.90 10.86
C ASP A 201 19.48 -10.87 9.74
N GLY A 202 19.06 -11.32 8.56
CA GLY A 202 18.73 -10.51 7.40
C GLY A 202 19.92 -9.84 6.72
N GLY A 203 19.61 -8.96 5.77
CA GLY A 203 20.62 -8.37 4.88
C GLY A 203 21.66 -7.50 5.58
N LEU A 204 21.32 -6.96 6.75
CA LEU A 204 22.17 -6.08 7.56
C LEU A 204 22.82 -6.80 8.75
N GLN A 205 22.65 -8.12 8.87
CA GLN A 205 23.28 -8.95 9.90
C GLN A 205 23.04 -8.41 11.33
N PHE A 206 21.79 -8.16 11.71
CA PHE A 206 21.49 -7.77 13.09
C PHE A 206 21.62 -8.96 14.05
N ASP A 207 22.21 -8.76 15.22
CA ASP A 207 22.11 -9.73 16.32
C ASP A 207 20.64 -9.81 16.78
N PRO A 208 20.08 -11.01 17.02
CA PRO A 208 18.67 -11.17 17.39
C PRO A 208 18.25 -10.37 18.63
N ARG A 209 19.13 -10.21 19.63
CA ARG A 209 18.83 -9.41 20.84
C ARG A 209 18.79 -7.93 20.52
N THR A 210 19.64 -7.48 19.60
CA THR A 210 19.60 -6.10 19.11
C THR A 210 18.32 -5.84 18.33
N TRP A 211 17.96 -6.74 17.42
CA TRP A 211 16.72 -6.64 16.64
C TRP A 211 15.50 -6.49 17.55
N VAL A 212 15.32 -7.40 18.51
CA VAL A 212 14.22 -7.34 19.48
C VAL A 212 14.31 -6.11 20.39
N GLY A 213 15.51 -5.75 20.85
CA GLY A 213 15.74 -4.59 21.72
C GLY A 213 15.30 -3.25 21.11
N PHE A 214 15.33 -3.14 19.78
CA PHE A 214 14.86 -1.98 19.03
C PHE A 214 13.46 -2.15 18.41
N GLY A 215 12.70 -3.17 18.84
CA GLY A 215 11.30 -3.37 18.45
C GLY A 215 11.09 -4.23 17.20
N GLY A 216 12.09 -4.99 16.79
CA GLY A 216 11.98 -6.02 15.76
C GLY A 216 11.33 -7.29 16.29
N GLY A 217 10.25 -7.75 15.64
CA GLY A 217 9.50 -8.96 16.01
C GLY A 217 8.21 -9.08 15.23
#